data_AF-A0A800CNA1-F1
#
_entry.id   AF-A0A800CNA1-F1
#
_cell.length_a   1.000
_cell.length_b   1.000
_cell.length_c   1.000
_cell.angle_alpha   90.00
_cell.angle_beta   90.00
_cell.angle_gamma   90.00
#
_symmetry.space_group_name_H-M   'P 1'
#
loop_
_entity.id
_entity.type
_entity.pdbx_description
1 polymer ?
#
loop_
_entity_poly.entity_id
_entity_poly.type
_entity_poly.pdbx_seq_one_letter_code
_entity_poly.pdbx_strand_id
1 'polypeptide(L)'
;MPVEKRWPVPSDLEIAQEAEPRPIVDVARDAGLLEDEIELYGKYIAKIDYAKVLERLKDKPNAKMICVTAITPTPLGEGKTVTAFGLGQGLAFLGKKVINTFREPSKGPTFGIKGGATGGGYSQALPMEAINLHFTGDIHAVESAHNLCAAAIDASILHKNKLNLDPLNITWTYCQDLNSRALREVIVGLGGRANGYPRVTSFDITVATETAAIHALAKDL
;
A
#
# COMPACT_ATOMS: atom_id res chain seq x y z
N MET A 1 13.98 -12.79 -19.70
CA MET A 1 13.29 -11.57 -19.21
C MET A 1 11.89 -11.59 -19.81
N PRO A 2 10.86 -11.06 -19.12
CA PRO A 2 9.49 -11.10 -19.61
C PRO A 2 9.22 -10.15 -20.80
N VAL A 3 10.20 -9.34 -21.19
CA VAL A 3 10.13 -8.40 -22.32
C VAL A 3 11.53 -8.23 -22.93
N GLU A 4 11.61 -7.93 -24.22
CA GLU A 4 12.86 -7.61 -24.91
C GLU A 4 13.31 -6.17 -24.64
N LYS A 5 14.63 -5.96 -24.51
CA LYS A 5 15.18 -4.62 -24.30
C LYS A 5 15.35 -3.88 -25.63
N ARG A 6 14.81 -2.67 -25.71
CA ARG A 6 14.84 -1.79 -26.88
C ARG A 6 15.48 -0.42 -26.57
N TRP A 7 16.00 0.23 -27.62
CA TRP A 7 16.51 1.61 -27.62
C TRP A 7 15.83 2.40 -28.76
N PRO A 8 15.19 3.57 -28.53
CA PRO A 8 14.98 4.25 -27.24
C PRO A 8 14.22 3.42 -26.26
N VAL A 9 14.48 3.64 -24.96
CA VAL A 9 13.73 2.99 -23.89
C VAL A 9 12.28 3.47 -24.02
N PRO A 10 11.31 2.56 -24.22
CA PRO A 10 9.90 2.92 -24.27
C PRO A 10 9.42 3.50 -22.94
N SER A 11 8.18 4.00 -22.90
CA SER A 11 7.58 4.42 -21.64
C SER A 11 7.40 3.24 -20.67
N ASP A 12 7.36 3.53 -19.37
CA ASP A 12 7.22 2.49 -18.34
C ASP A 12 5.96 1.64 -18.54
N LEU A 13 4.86 2.26 -18.98
CA LEU A 13 3.59 1.59 -19.24
C LEU A 13 3.66 0.66 -20.45
N GLU A 14 4.30 1.08 -21.55
CA GLU A 14 4.49 0.22 -22.73
C GLU A 14 5.30 -1.02 -22.38
N ILE A 15 6.39 -0.86 -21.61
CA ILE A 15 7.20 -1.98 -21.12
C ILE A 15 6.36 -2.92 -20.24
N ALA A 16 5.49 -2.37 -19.37
CA ALA A 16 4.62 -3.14 -18.50
C ALA A 16 3.55 -3.93 -19.27
N GLN A 17 3.00 -3.37 -20.35
CA GLN A 17 1.94 -4.00 -21.16
C GLN A 17 2.48 -5.08 -22.11
N GLU A 18 3.71 -4.94 -22.58
CA GLU A 18 4.38 -5.95 -23.41
C GLU A 18 4.93 -7.14 -22.60
N ALA A 19 5.10 -6.96 -21.29
CA ALA A 19 5.63 -8.01 -20.44
C ALA A 19 4.67 -9.21 -20.36
N GLU A 20 5.22 -10.41 -20.48
CA GLU A 20 4.49 -11.65 -20.22
C GLU A 20 4.78 -12.14 -18.78
N PRO A 21 3.99 -11.75 -17.77
CA PRO A 21 4.20 -12.19 -16.40
C PRO A 21 3.91 -13.69 -16.25
N ARG A 22 4.72 -14.34 -15.43
CA ARG A 22 4.47 -15.71 -14.99
C ARG A 22 3.24 -15.75 -14.08
N PRO A 23 2.44 -16.83 -14.11
CA PRO A 23 1.40 -17.05 -13.10
C PRO A 23 1.97 -16.93 -11.69
N ILE A 24 1.24 -16.28 -10.78
CA ILE A 24 1.73 -16.00 -9.42
C ILE A 24 2.01 -17.30 -8.63
N VAL A 25 1.28 -18.37 -8.93
CA VAL A 25 1.50 -19.70 -8.35
C VAL A 25 2.91 -20.22 -8.63
N ASP A 26 3.44 -19.99 -9.84
CA ASP A 26 4.80 -20.42 -10.19
C ASP A 26 5.85 -19.57 -9.48
N VAL A 27 5.59 -18.27 -9.33
CA VAL A 27 6.47 -17.37 -8.56
C VAL A 27 6.47 -17.74 -7.06
N ALA A 28 5.30 -18.06 -6.50
CA ALA A 28 5.14 -18.51 -5.13
C ALA A 28 5.89 -19.84 -4.88
N ARG A 29 5.80 -20.79 -5.83
CA ARG A 29 6.53 -22.06 -5.79
C ARG A 29 8.04 -21.83 -5.77
N ASP A 30 8.57 -20.96 -6.62
CA ASP A 30 10.00 -20.61 -6.65
C ASP A 30 10.47 -19.96 -5.33
N ALA A 31 9.58 -19.20 -4.68
CA ALA A 31 9.81 -18.61 -3.36
C ALA A 31 9.70 -19.64 -2.20
N GLY A 32 9.23 -20.86 -2.47
CA GLY A 32 9.08 -21.92 -1.46
C GLY A 32 7.78 -21.86 -0.65
N LEU A 33 6.76 -21.16 -1.16
CA LEU A 33 5.41 -21.15 -0.62
C LEU A 33 4.63 -22.39 -1.08
N LEU A 34 3.76 -22.90 -0.21
CA LEU A 34 2.86 -23.99 -0.53
C LEU A 34 1.54 -23.46 -1.12
N GLU A 35 0.84 -24.32 -1.84
CA GLU A 35 -0.43 -23.96 -2.52
C GLU A 35 -1.51 -23.53 -1.52
N ASP A 36 -1.53 -24.14 -0.34
CA ASP A 36 -2.45 -23.85 0.75
C ASP A 36 -1.98 -22.71 1.67
N GLU A 37 -0.91 -21.99 1.29
CA GLU A 37 -0.38 -20.80 1.97
C GLU A 37 -0.62 -19.51 1.17
N ILE A 38 -1.29 -19.61 0.02
CA ILE A 38 -1.58 -18.47 -0.85
C ILE A 38 -3.06 -18.36 -1.16
N GLU A 39 -3.56 -17.14 -1.24
CA GLU A 39 -4.91 -16.81 -1.68
C GLU A 39 -4.82 -15.98 -2.97
N LEU A 40 -5.40 -16.48 -4.05
CA LEU A 40 -5.23 -15.88 -5.38
C LEU A 40 -6.15 -14.67 -5.58
N TYR A 41 -5.56 -13.58 -6.08
CA TYR A 41 -6.24 -12.38 -6.56
C TYR A 41 -6.05 -12.30 -8.08
N GLY A 42 -6.86 -13.08 -8.79
CA GLY A 42 -6.66 -13.32 -10.21
C GLY A 42 -5.41 -14.18 -10.48
N LYS A 43 -4.82 -14.03 -11.67
CA LYS A 43 -3.75 -14.93 -12.15
C LYS A 43 -2.34 -14.52 -11.69
N TYR A 44 -2.14 -13.23 -11.39
CA TYR A 44 -0.80 -12.64 -11.24
C TYR A 44 -0.57 -11.98 -9.87
N ILE A 45 -1.55 -12.03 -8.96
CA ILE A 45 -1.43 -11.49 -7.60
C ILE A 45 -1.95 -12.55 -6.63
N ALA A 46 -1.33 -12.64 -5.46
CA ALA A 46 -1.79 -13.49 -4.36
C ALA A 46 -1.48 -12.82 -3.02
N LYS A 47 -2.35 -13.04 -2.03
CA LYS A 47 -2.03 -12.82 -0.62
C LYS A 47 -1.37 -14.08 -0.06
N ILE A 48 -0.57 -13.91 0.98
CA ILE A 48 0.14 -14.98 1.67
C ILE A 48 -0.48 -15.13 3.05
N ASP A 49 -0.82 -16.36 3.44
CA ASP A 49 -1.14 -16.69 4.84
C ASP A 49 0.16 -16.65 5.67
N TYR A 50 0.49 -15.46 6.17
CA TYR A 50 1.74 -15.23 6.87
C TYR A 50 1.85 -16.05 8.16
N ALA A 51 0.74 -16.29 8.86
CA ALA A 51 0.74 -17.03 10.12
C ALA A 51 1.14 -18.49 9.88
N LYS A 52 0.56 -19.12 8.86
CA LYS A 52 0.87 -20.49 8.47
C LYS A 52 2.32 -20.64 8.00
N VAL A 53 2.79 -19.71 7.18
CA VAL A 53 4.18 -19.69 6.69
C VAL A 53 5.17 -19.53 7.84
N LEU A 54 4.94 -18.57 8.74
CA LEU A 54 5.82 -18.31 9.88
C LEU A 54 5.87 -19.50 10.84
N GLU A 55 4.75 -20.16 11.12
CA GLU A 55 4.74 -21.36 11.96
C GLU A 55 5.53 -22.51 11.32
N ARG A 56 5.32 -22.78 10.02
CA ARG A 56 6.06 -23.82 9.28
C ARG A 56 7.57 -23.54 9.24
N LEU A 57 7.96 -22.28 9.17
CA LEU A 57 9.35 -21.85 9.01
C LEU A 57 10.00 -21.35 10.31
N LYS A 58 9.39 -21.55 11.47
CA LYS A 58 9.88 -21.03 12.76
C LYS A 58 11.32 -21.41 13.12
N ASP A 59 11.77 -22.59 12.69
CA ASP A 59 13.11 -23.11 12.95
C ASP A 59 14.13 -22.72 11.85
N LYS A 60 13.72 -21.96 10.84
CA LYS A 60 14.60 -21.50 9.76
C LYS A 60 15.32 -20.21 10.16
N PRO A 61 16.60 -20.05 9.81
CA PRO A 61 17.31 -18.80 10.05
C PRO A 61 16.75 -17.68 9.17
N ASN A 62 16.76 -16.46 9.70
CA ASN A 62 16.41 -15.26 8.94
C ASN A 62 17.34 -15.06 7.74
N ALA A 63 16.77 -14.60 6.63
CA ALA A 63 17.53 -14.19 5.46
C ALA A 63 18.35 -12.91 5.74
N LYS A 64 19.27 -12.58 4.84
CA LYS A 64 19.99 -11.30 4.89
C LYS A 64 19.04 -10.18 4.45
N MET A 65 18.90 -9.15 5.29
CA MET A 65 18.11 -7.96 4.98
C MET A 65 19.02 -6.91 4.32
N ILE A 66 18.66 -6.50 3.10
CA ILE A 66 19.33 -5.42 2.36
C ILE A 66 18.39 -4.23 2.30
N CYS A 67 18.75 -3.14 2.96
CA CYS A 67 17.97 -1.90 2.94
C CYS A 67 18.52 -0.97 1.87
N VAL A 68 17.66 -0.57 0.92
CA VAL A 68 17.99 0.41 -0.12
C VAL A 68 17.49 1.77 0.30
N THR A 69 18.42 2.72 0.47
CA THR A 69 18.13 4.12 0.79
C THR A 69 18.66 5.05 -0.30
N ALA A 70 18.35 6.34 -0.19
CA ALA A 70 18.81 7.37 -1.10
C ALA A 70 19.22 8.64 -0.32
N ILE A 71 19.89 9.55 -1.02
CA ILE A 71 20.13 10.92 -0.53
C ILE A 71 18.82 11.70 -0.39
N THR A 72 18.89 12.91 0.14
CA THR A 72 17.76 13.85 0.18
C THR A 72 17.17 14.03 -1.22
N PRO A 73 15.84 13.88 -1.42
CA PRO A 73 15.22 13.97 -2.73
C PRO A 73 15.45 15.32 -3.42
N THR A 74 15.61 15.27 -4.74
CA THR A 74 15.80 16.41 -5.63
C THR A 74 14.75 16.38 -6.75
N PRO A 75 14.49 17.51 -7.44
CA PRO A 75 13.54 17.53 -8.56
C PRO A 75 13.92 16.62 -9.74
N LEU A 76 15.18 16.17 -9.83
CA LEU A 76 15.66 15.30 -10.89
C LEU A 76 15.30 13.82 -10.67
N GLY A 77 14.95 13.45 -9.43
CA GLY A 77 14.61 12.08 -9.04
C GLY A 77 15.83 11.17 -8.88
N GLU A 78 15.79 10.31 -7.85
CA GLU A 78 16.95 9.48 -7.46
C GLU A 78 16.84 8.03 -7.91
N GLY A 79 15.67 7.60 -8.42
CA GLY A 79 15.49 6.23 -8.91
C GLY A 79 15.62 5.14 -7.84
N LYS A 80 15.28 5.44 -6.57
CA LYS A 80 15.42 4.50 -5.44
C LYS A 80 14.72 3.16 -5.68
N THR A 81 13.44 3.19 -6.09
CA THR A 81 12.65 1.97 -6.33
C THR A 81 13.19 1.18 -7.53
N VAL A 82 13.57 1.89 -8.61
CA VAL A 82 14.21 1.30 -9.80
C VAL A 82 15.48 0.54 -9.41
N THR A 83 16.30 1.17 -8.57
CA THR A 83 17.56 0.60 -8.06
C THR A 83 17.29 -0.62 -7.17
N ALA A 84 16.28 -0.57 -6.29
CA ALA A 84 15.92 -1.71 -5.43
C ALA A 84 15.48 -2.93 -6.25
N PHE A 85 14.62 -2.75 -7.25
CA PHE A 85 14.21 -3.84 -8.15
C PHE A 85 15.35 -4.34 -9.02
N GLY A 86 16.15 -3.43 -9.59
CA GLY A 86 17.33 -3.79 -10.39
C GLY A 86 18.37 -4.58 -9.59
N LEU A 87 18.58 -4.23 -8.32
CA LEU A 87 19.45 -4.99 -7.41
C LEU A 87 18.94 -6.42 -7.19
N GLY A 88 17.64 -6.58 -6.95
CA GLY A 88 17.02 -7.91 -6.81
C GLY A 88 17.15 -8.74 -8.08
N GLN A 89 16.83 -8.16 -9.24
CA GLN A 89 17.02 -8.80 -10.55
C GLN A 89 18.48 -9.21 -10.79
N GLY A 90 19.44 -8.36 -10.43
CA GLY A 90 20.87 -8.65 -10.54
C GLY A 90 21.32 -9.79 -9.62
N LEU A 91 20.85 -9.81 -8.36
CA LEU A 91 21.12 -10.91 -7.43
C LEU A 91 20.53 -12.24 -7.93
N ALA A 92 19.31 -12.21 -8.47
CA ALA A 92 18.67 -13.38 -9.08
C ALA A 92 19.45 -13.88 -10.30
N PHE A 93 19.94 -12.97 -11.16
CA PHE A 93 20.82 -13.32 -12.29
C PHE A 93 22.11 -14.02 -11.85
N LEU A 94 22.65 -13.65 -10.68
CA LEU A 94 23.81 -14.32 -10.06
C LEU A 94 23.45 -15.62 -9.32
N GLY A 95 22.23 -16.14 -9.48
CA GLY A 95 21.77 -17.38 -8.87
C GLY A 95 21.44 -17.29 -7.38
N LYS A 96 21.24 -16.08 -6.83
CA LYS A 96 20.80 -15.91 -5.43
C LYS A 96 19.27 -15.97 -5.34
N LYS A 97 18.75 -16.58 -4.27
CA LYS A 97 17.33 -16.49 -3.91
C LYS A 97 17.08 -15.14 -3.25
N VAL A 98 16.20 -14.34 -3.84
CA VAL A 98 15.95 -12.96 -3.42
C VAL A 98 14.48 -12.62 -3.59
N ILE A 99 13.94 -11.85 -2.64
CA ILE A 99 12.58 -11.31 -2.67
C ILE A 99 12.70 -9.80 -2.49
N ASN A 100 12.07 -9.05 -3.39
CA ASN A 100 11.94 -7.61 -3.25
C ASN A 100 10.67 -7.27 -2.47
N THR A 101 10.79 -6.38 -1.49
CA THR A 101 9.65 -5.82 -0.75
C THR A 101 9.56 -4.32 -1.02
N PHE A 102 8.36 -3.81 -1.25
CA PHE A 102 8.10 -2.39 -1.48
C PHE A 102 6.72 -2.02 -0.90
N ARG A 103 6.43 -0.71 -0.85
CA ARG A 103 5.17 -0.19 -0.32
C ARG A 103 4.13 -0.09 -1.42
N GLU A 104 2.90 -0.48 -1.12
CA GLU A 104 1.75 -0.15 -1.97
C GLU A 104 1.62 1.39 -2.09
N PRO A 105 1.50 1.93 -3.31
CA PRO A 105 1.25 3.35 -3.49
C PRO A 105 -0.21 3.70 -3.19
N SER A 106 -0.41 4.89 -2.61
CA SER A 106 -1.73 5.54 -2.59
C SER A 106 -2.26 5.73 -4.00
N LYS A 107 -3.56 5.50 -4.21
CA LYS A 107 -4.23 5.70 -5.50
C LYS A 107 -4.47 7.18 -5.82
N GLY A 108 -4.54 8.04 -4.79
CA GLY A 108 -4.81 9.47 -4.96
C GLY A 108 -3.81 10.17 -5.90
N PRO A 109 -2.49 10.04 -5.68
CA PRO A 109 -1.46 10.58 -6.56
C PRO A 109 -1.51 10.07 -8.01
N THR A 110 -1.99 8.84 -8.26
CA THR A 110 -2.10 8.24 -9.60
C THR A 110 -2.98 9.09 -10.53
N PHE A 111 -4.01 9.76 -10.00
CA PHE A 111 -4.88 10.65 -10.75
C PHE A 111 -4.39 12.11 -10.80
N GLY A 112 -3.19 12.38 -10.27
CA GLY A 112 -2.55 13.69 -10.23
C GLY A 112 -1.35 13.77 -11.18
N ILE A 113 -0.32 14.50 -10.75
CA ILE A 113 0.91 14.72 -11.54
C ILE A 113 1.92 13.58 -11.35
N LYS A 114 1.80 12.80 -10.27
CA LYS A 114 2.80 11.80 -9.90
C LYS A 114 2.45 10.47 -10.55
N GLY A 115 3.29 10.02 -11.49
CA GLY A 115 3.20 8.68 -12.07
C GLY A 115 3.38 7.55 -11.05
N GLY A 116 3.15 6.31 -11.49
CA GLY A 116 3.11 5.11 -10.63
C GLY A 116 4.40 4.86 -9.85
N ALA A 117 4.28 4.24 -8.67
CA ALA A 117 5.41 4.01 -7.75
C ALA A 117 6.03 2.61 -7.89
N THR A 118 5.91 1.98 -9.06
CA THR A 118 6.24 0.57 -9.29
C THR A 118 7.58 0.36 -10.00
N GLY A 119 8.55 1.26 -9.79
CA GLY A 119 9.86 1.19 -10.45
C GLY A 119 9.89 1.98 -11.75
N GLY A 120 10.68 1.53 -12.73
CA GLY A 120 10.84 2.21 -14.02
C GLY A 120 11.79 1.47 -14.96
N GLY A 121 11.68 1.75 -16.26
CA GLY A 121 12.38 1.04 -17.32
C GLY A 121 12.12 -0.46 -17.27
N TYR A 122 13.18 -1.28 -17.32
CA TYR A 122 13.07 -2.74 -17.22
C TYR A 122 13.11 -3.27 -15.77
N SER A 123 13.10 -2.37 -14.78
CA SER A 123 13.14 -2.68 -13.35
C SER A 123 11.84 -2.23 -12.69
N GLN A 124 10.80 -3.03 -12.88
CA GLN A 124 9.44 -2.72 -12.44
C GLN A 124 8.80 -3.85 -11.64
N ALA A 125 7.79 -3.51 -10.84
CA ALA A 125 6.83 -4.44 -10.27
C ALA A 125 5.56 -4.48 -11.12
N LEU A 126 5.06 -5.68 -11.39
CA LEU A 126 3.89 -5.94 -12.24
C LEU A 126 2.87 -6.81 -11.47
N PRO A 127 1.56 -6.71 -11.78
CA PRO A 127 0.94 -5.82 -12.79
C PRO A 127 0.80 -4.36 -12.31
N MET A 128 1.40 -3.42 -13.05
CA MET A 128 1.52 -2.01 -12.67
C MET A 128 0.16 -1.33 -12.44
N GLU A 129 -0.81 -1.56 -13.32
CA GLU A 129 -2.13 -0.93 -13.24
C GLU A 129 -2.89 -1.33 -11.98
N ALA A 130 -2.85 -2.63 -11.64
CA ALA A 130 -3.50 -3.12 -10.43
C ALA A 130 -2.85 -2.54 -9.18
N ILE A 131 -1.51 -2.49 -9.12
CA ILE A 131 -0.75 -1.96 -7.97
C ILE A 131 -1.04 -0.47 -7.73
N ASN A 132 -1.22 0.33 -8.78
CA ASN A 132 -1.45 1.78 -8.64
C ASN A 132 -2.93 2.17 -8.38
N LEU A 133 -3.85 1.21 -8.37
CA LEU A 133 -5.29 1.44 -8.22
C LEU A 133 -5.85 0.79 -6.95
N HIS A 134 -6.56 -0.33 -7.07
CA HIS A 134 -7.21 -1.00 -5.94
C HIS A 134 -6.38 -2.13 -5.35
N PHE A 135 -5.37 -2.58 -6.10
CA PHE A 135 -4.53 -3.73 -5.79
C PHE A 135 -5.32 -4.88 -5.19
N THR A 136 -5.05 -5.24 -3.93
CA THR A 136 -5.80 -6.29 -3.21
C THR A 136 -6.80 -5.75 -2.19
N GLY A 137 -6.97 -4.42 -2.14
CA GLY A 137 -7.94 -3.73 -1.28
C GLY A 137 -7.41 -3.31 0.10
N ASP A 138 -6.11 -3.40 0.34
CA ASP A 138 -5.52 -3.14 1.67
C ASP A 138 -5.75 -1.70 2.12
N ILE A 139 -5.51 -0.72 1.25
CA ILE A 139 -5.79 0.69 1.57
C ILE A 139 -7.29 0.92 1.83
N HIS A 140 -8.20 0.23 1.12
CA HIS A 140 -9.64 0.34 1.37
C HIS A 140 -10.02 -0.24 2.75
N ALA A 141 -9.38 -1.33 3.17
CA ALA A 141 -9.59 -1.91 4.49
C ALA A 141 -9.09 -0.97 5.60
N VAL A 142 -7.91 -0.36 5.43
CA VAL A 142 -7.37 0.67 6.34
C VAL A 142 -8.31 1.89 6.41
N GLU A 143 -8.77 2.38 5.26
CA GLU A 143 -9.71 3.51 5.16
C GLU A 143 -11.02 3.21 5.92
N SER A 144 -11.56 2.00 5.72
CA SER A 144 -12.80 1.56 6.37
C SER A 144 -12.64 1.46 7.88
N ALA A 145 -11.53 0.88 8.36
CA ALA A 145 -11.25 0.75 9.79
C ALA A 145 -11.05 2.12 10.46
N HIS A 146 -10.31 3.03 9.81
CA HIS A 146 -10.07 4.38 10.31
C HIS A 146 -11.35 5.20 10.41
N ASN A 147 -12.17 5.17 9.35
CA ASN A 147 -13.44 5.89 9.30
C ASN A 147 -14.49 5.28 10.23
N LEU A 148 -14.46 3.97 10.48
CA LEU A 148 -15.31 3.34 11.48
C LEU A 148 -15.00 3.87 12.89
N CYS A 149 -13.73 4.07 13.24
CA CYS A 149 -13.34 4.69 14.50
C CYS A 149 -13.87 6.13 14.60
N ALA A 150 -13.70 6.94 13.54
CA ALA A 150 -14.23 8.30 13.48
C ALA A 150 -15.75 8.34 13.65
N ALA A 151 -16.48 7.46 12.96
CA ALA A 151 -17.93 7.34 13.07
C ALA A 151 -18.37 6.90 14.49
N ALA A 152 -17.62 6.00 15.14
CA ALA A 152 -17.89 5.56 16.50
C ALA A 152 -17.70 6.70 17.53
N ILE A 153 -16.71 7.57 17.33
CA ILE A 153 -16.50 8.78 18.14
C ILE A 153 -17.72 9.70 18.03
N ASP A 154 -18.15 10.01 16.80
CA ASP A 154 -19.31 10.88 16.56
C ASP A 154 -20.61 10.28 17.11
N ALA A 155 -20.79 8.96 16.95
CA ALA A 155 -21.93 8.23 17.53
C ALA A 155 -21.91 8.29 19.06
N SER A 156 -20.74 8.17 19.70
CA SER A 156 -20.61 8.30 21.16
C SER A 156 -21.06 9.68 21.64
N ILE A 157 -20.61 10.74 20.97
CA ILE A 157 -20.99 12.13 21.27
C ILE A 157 -22.51 12.31 21.13
N LEU A 158 -23.11 11.79 20.05
CA LEU A 158 -24.55 11.84 19.82
C LEU A 158 -25.34 11.06 20.89
N HIS A 159 -24.89 9.87 21.25
CA HIS A 159 -25.58 8.95 22.15
C HIS A 159 -25.19 9.16 23.62
N LYS A 160 -25.50 10.35 24.13
CA LYS A 160 -25.33 10.77 25.54
C LYS A 160 -23.88 10.93 26.01
N ASN A 161 -22.89 10.78 25.12
CA ASN A 161 -21.48 11.07 25.39
C ASN A 161 -20.97 10.55 26.75
N LYS A 162 -21.12 9.24 27.01
CA LYS A 162 -20.76 8.65 28.32
C LYS A 162 -19.28 8.83 28.69
N LEU A 163 -18.42 8.97 27.69
CA LEU A 163 -16.98 9.18 27.87
C LEU A 163 -16.61 10.66 28.07
N ASN A 164 -17.59 11.57 28.05
CA ASN A 164 -17.41 13.01 28.16
C ASN A 164 -16.35 13.55 27.18
N LEU A 165 -16.40 13.08 25.93
CA LEU A 165 -15.53 13.53 24.86
C LEU A 165 -15.82 14.99 24.56
N ASP A 166 -14.78 15.82 24.51
CA ASP A 166 -14.89 17.21 24.09
C ASP A 166 -14.83 17.30 22.55
N PRO A 167 -15.93 17.67 21.86
CA PRO A 167 -15.96 17.73 20.40
C PRO A 167 -14.95 18.70 19.78
N LEU A 168 -14.46 19.68 20.55
CA LEU A 168 -13.48 20.67 20.08
C LEU A 168 -12.04 20.16 20.15
N ASN A 169 -11.80 19.08 20.89
CA ASN A 169 -10.47 18.51 21.14
C ASN A 169 -10.30 17.09 20.57
N ILE A 170 -11.19 16.67 19.66
CA ILE A 170 -11.05 15.41 18.93
C ILE A 170 -9.93 15.54 17.90
N THR A 171 -8.84 14.79 18.10
CA THR A 171 -7.70 14.74 17.19
C THR A 171 -7.84 13.70 16.09
N TRP A 172 -8.76 12.74 16.25
CA TRP A 172 -9.02 11.71 15.24
C TRP A 172 -9.79 12.30 14.05
N THR A 173 -9.24 12.10 12.86
CA THR A 173 -9.76 12.63 11.59
C THR A 173 -10.56 11.56 10.84
N TYR A 174 -11.20 11.94 9.75
CA TYR A 174 -11.62 10.97 8.74
C TYR A 174 -10.48 10.81 7.72
N CYS A 175 -10.57 9.82 6.83
CA CYS A 175 -9.61 9.68 5.75
C CYS A 175 -10.26 9.25 4.43
N GLN A 176 -9.59 9.60 3.33
CA GLN A 176 -9.93 9.15 1.99
C GLN A 176 -8.67 9.06 1.15
N ASP A 177 -8.48 7.97 0.42
CA ASP A 177 -7.32 7.82 -0.46
C ASP A 177 -7.50 8.54 -1.81
N LEU A 178 -7.80 9.84 -1.77
CA LEU A 178 -7.92 10.72 -2.92
C LEU A 178 -7.27 12.08 -2.63
N ASN A 179 -6.84 12.77 -3.67
CA ASN A 179 -6.29 14.12 -3.55
C ASN A 179 -7.41 15.17 -3.45
N SER A 180 -8.06 15.25 -2.28
CA SER A 180 -9.23 16.11 -2.03
C SER A 180 -8.91 17.30 -1.13
N ARG A 181 -8.29 18.36 -1.69
CA ARG A 181 -7.88 19.55 -0.90
C ARG A 181 -9.04 20.22 -0.16
N ALA A 182 -10.25 20.18 -0.72
CA ALA A 182 -11.45 20.76 -0.13
C ALA A 182 -11.86 20.13 1.21
N LEU A 183 -11.34 18.93 1.55
CA LEU A 183 -11.67 18.22 2.78
C LEU A 183 -10.65 18.43 3.91
N ARG A 184 -9.64 19.31 3.73
CA ARG A 184 -8.61 19.59 4.75
C ARG A 184 -9.17 20.22 6.02
N GLU A 185 -10.28 20.93 5.93
CA GLU A 185 -11.00 21.47 7.07
C GLU A 185 -12.49 21.48 6.71
N VAL A 186 -13.30 20.79 7.52
CA VAL A 186 -14.73 20.62 7.29
C VAL A 186 -15.50 20.73 8.60
N ILE A 187 -16.77 21.12 8.51
CA ILE A 187 -17.72 21.06 9.62
C ILE A 187 -18.65 19.86 9.36
N VAL A 188 -18.68 18.91 10.29
CA VAL A 188 -19.55 17.72 10.26
C VAL A 188 -20.71 17.87 11.24
N GLY A 189 -21.69 16.95 11.22
CA GLY A 189 -22.78 16.93 12.21
C GLY A 189 -23.81 18.05 12.06
N LEU A 190 -23.96 18.60 10.84
CA LEU A 190 -24.95 19.62 10.51
C LEU A 190 -26.34 19.03 10.24
N GLY A 191 -27.38 19.88 10.24
CA GLY A 191 -28.75 19.47 9.93
C GLY A 191 -29.62 19.11 11.15
N GLY A 192 -29.19 19.52 12.35
CA GLY A 192 -29.97 19.41 13.58
C GLY A 192 -29.69 18.14 14.37
N ARG A 193 -30.42 17.98 15.49
CA ARG A 193 -30.12 17.00 16.54
C ARG A 193 -30.08 15.53 16.09
N ALA A 194 -30.80 15.18 15.02
CA ALA A 194 -30.79 13.82 14.48
C ALA A 194 -29.48 13.44 13.78
N ASN A 195 -28.69 14.43 13.33
CA ASN A 195 -27.52 14.22 12.47
C ASN A 195 -26.18 14.34 13.20
N GLY A 196 -26.18 14.55 14.52
CA GLY A 196 -24.96 14.75 15.31
C GLY A 196 -24.85 16.15 15.92
N TYR A 197 -23.66 16.42 16.45
CA TYR A 197 -23.29 17.73 16.98
C TYR A 197 -22.27 18.39 16.05
N PRO A 198 -22.46 19.66 15.67
CA PRO A 198 -21.51 20.35 14.81
C PRO A 198 -20.11 20.40 15.43
N ARG A 199 -19.09 19.95 14.67
CA ARG A 199 -17.68 20.10 15.04
C ARG A 199 -16.80 20.27 13.81
N VAL A 200 -15.65 20.90 14.01
CA VAL A 200 -14.60 21.00 12.98
C VAL A 200 -13.78 19.71 12.97
N THR A 201 -13.45 19.21 11.78
CA THR A 201 -12.56 18.07 11.57
C THR A 201 -11.91 18.16 10.19
N SER A 202 -11.17 17.13 9.78
CA SER A 202 -10.46 17.06 8.50
C SER A 202 -10.49 15.66 7.93
N PHE A 203 -10.13 15.56 6.65
CA PHE A 203 -9.81 14.30 5.99
C PHE A 203 -8.33 14.26 5.63
N ASP A 204 -7.66 13.22 6.10
CA ASP A 204 -6.30 12.89 5.69
C ASP A 204 -6.29 11.91 4.52
N ILE A 205 -5.20 11.89 3.75
CA ILE A 205 -4.99 10.80 2.80
C ILE A 205 -4.79 9.50 3.57
N THR A 206 -5.45 8.40 3.18
CA THR A 206 -5.50 7.16 3.99
C THR A 206 -4.12 6.66 4.42
N VAL A 207 -3.12 6.74 3.53
CA VAL A 207 -1.74 6.31 3.82
C VAL A 207 -1.00 7.18 4.86
N ALA A 208 -1.55 8.33 5.25
CA ALA A 208 -1.01 9.21 6.29
C ALA A 208 -1.64 8.96 7.68
N THR A 209 -2.64 8.08 7.77
CA THR A 209 -3.35 7.81 9.03
C THR A 209 -2.50 7.00 10.00
N GLU A 210 -2.79 7.15 11.30
CA GLU A 210 -2.21 6.29 12.35
C GLU A 210 -2.59 4.81 12.13
N THR A 211 -3.80 4.53 11.61
CA THR A 211 -4.24 3.18 11.26
C THR A 211 -3.32 2.54 10.22
N ALA A 212 -2.87 3.29 9.20
CA ALA A 212 -1.90 2.81 8.24
C ALA A 212 -0.53 2.52 8.88
N ALA A 213 -0.09 3.35 9.83
CA ALA A 213 1.16 3.15 10.57
C ALA A 213 1.10 1.91 11.47
N ILE A 214 0.00 1.71 12.21
CA ILE A 214 -0.25 0.51 13.03
C ILE A 214 -0.24 -0.73 12.14
N HIS A 215 -0.95 -0.70 11.00
CA HIS A 215 -0.98 -1.81 10.06
C HIS A 215 0.42 -2.20 9.56
N ALA A 216 1.29 -1.22 9.30
CA ALA A 216 2.66 -1.46 8.82
C ALA A 216 3.63 -1.96 9.92
N LEU A 217 3.29 -1.81 11.19
CA LEU A 217 4.15 -2.14 12.34
C LEU A 217 3.64 -3.32 13.18
N ALA A 218 2.40 -3.76 12.96
CA ALA A 218 1.82 -4.92 13.60
C ALA A 218 2.64 -6.19 13.29
N LYS A 219 2.73 -7.10 14.26
CA LYS A 219 3.44 -8.39 14.12
C LYS A 219 2.49 -9.54 13.83
N ASP A 220 1.25 -9.39 14.24
CA ASP A 220 0.16 -10.35 14.20
C ASP A 220 -1.19 -9.60 14.22
N LEU A 221 -2.28 -10.35 14.06
CA LEU A 221 -3.66 -9.88 14.15
C LEU A 221 -4.14 -9.87 15.61
#